data_AF-A0A833U967-F1
#
_entry.id   AF-A0A833U967-F1
#
_cell.length_a   1.000
_cell.length_b   1.000
_cell.length_c   1.000
_cell.angle_alpha   90.00
_cell.angle_beta   90.00
_cell.angle_gamma   90.00
#
_symmetry.space_group_name_H-M   'P 1'
#
loop_
_entity.id
_entity.type
_entity.pdbx_description
1 polymer ?
#
loop_
_entity_poly.entity_id
_entity_poly.type
_entity_poly.pdbx_seq_one_letter_code
_entity_poly.pdbx_strand_id
1 'polypeptide(L)'
;MKSQITLSDLQPPMRDGVTASKVYLPFLENPPKRLLNYLCDHFPHISAKEWQQRFEDQLILDMQGQILLIDHPYTANTHIYYYRFLAHEIAVPFEEKILFENDDLIVVDKPHFLTISPSGQYIQETLLVRLKKTTNNPDLTPIHRLDRETAGIVLFSKRPQTRGIYQKCLQIVL
;
A
#
# COMPACT_ATOMS: atom_id res chain seq x y z
N MET A 1 22.45 -26.00 -19.57
CA MET A 1 23.11 -25.10 -18.57
C MET A 1 22.03 -24.35 -17.82
N LYS A 2 22.09 -24.38 -16.49
CA LYS A 2 21.01 -24.03 -15.57
C LYS A 2 20.51 -22.60 -15.80
N SER A 3 19.21 -22.45 -16.10
CA SER A 3 18.53 -21.15 -16.06
C SER A 3 18.52 -20.68 -14.61
N GLN A 4 19.16 -19.54 -14.35
CA GLN A 4 19.00 -18.82 -13.11
C GLN A 4 17.54 -18.41 -13.01
N ILE A 5 16.79 -19.08 -12.14
CA ILE A 5 15.47 -18.62 -11.71
C ILE A 5 15.77 -17.38 -10.87
N THR A 6 15.57 -16.20 -11.44
CA THR A 6 15.46 -14.95 -10.69
C THR A 6 14.42 -15.23 -9.61
N LEU A 7 14.80 -15.16 -8.33
CA LEU A 7 13.87 -15.23 -7.22
C LEU A 7 12.87 -14.09 -7.46
N SER A 8 11.71 -14.43 -8.03
CA SER A 8 10.62 -13.49 -8.15
C SER A 8 10.22 -13.17 -6.73
N ASP A 9 10.50 -11.95 -6.30
CA ASP A 9 9.97 -11.40 -5.06
C ASP A 9 8.47 -11.67 -5.07
N LEU A 10 8.03 -12.65 -4.28
CA LEU A 10 6.62 -13.01 -4.20
C LEU A 10 5.91 -11.81 -3.59
N GLN A 11 5.24 -11.01 -4.42
CA GLN A 11 4.47 -9.89 -3.94
C GLN A 11 3.26 -10.43 -3.18
N PRO A 12 3.11 -10.14 -1.88
CA PRO A 12 1.98 -10.65 -1.13
C PRO A 12 0.66 -10.17 -1.73
N PRO A 13 -0.41 -10.98 -1.67
CA PRO A 13 -1.71 -10.61 -2.21
C PRO A 13 -2.25 -9.36 -1.51
N MET A 14 -3.10 -8.62 -2.20
CA MET A 14 -3.81 -7.50 -1.60
C MET A 14 -4.78 -8.00 -0.51
N ARG A 15 -4.91 -7.25 0.59
CA ARG A 15 -5.90 -7.51 1.66
C ARG A 15 -6.88 -6.35 1.72
N ASP A 16 -8.15 -6.61 1.40
CA ASP A 16 -9.22 -5.60 1.40
C ASP A 16 -8.88 -4.32 0.59
N GLY A 17 -8.17 -4.44 -0.52
CA GLY A 17 -7.74 -3.28 -1.33
C GLY A 17 -6.38 -2.69 -0.94
N VAL A 18 -5.80 -3.12 0.19
CA VAL A 18 -4.49 -2.66 0.67
C VAL A 18 -3.37 -3.58 0.19
N THR A 19 -2.42 -3.03 -0.55
CA THR A 19 -1.19 -3.72 -0.95
C THR A 19 -0.14 -3.65 0.15
N ALA A 20 0.67 -4.71 0.29
CA ALA A 20 1.73 -4.75 1.29
C ALA A 20 2.85 -3.72 0.99
N SER A 21 3.38 -3.11 2.05
CA SER A 21 4.58 -2.28 1.99
C SER A 21 5.81 -3.15 2.17
N LYS A 22 6.87 -2.93 1.39
CA LYS A 22 8.15 -3.66 1.49
C LYS A 22 9.16 -2.83 2.27
N VAL A 23 9.86 -3.43 3.22
CA VAL A 23 10.92 -2.78 4.02
C VAL A 23 12.18 -3.60 3.93
N TYR A 24 13.30 -2.92 3.67
CA TYR A 24 14.63 -3.53 3.73
C TYR A 24 15.18 -3.49 5.16
N LEU A 25 15.70 -4.61 5.64
CA LEU A 25 16.37 -4.74 6.93
C LEU A 25 17.89 -4.73 6.68
N PRO A 26 18.59 -3.61 6.93
CA PRO A 26 20.03 -3.51 6.66
C PRO A 26 20.87 -4.33 7.64
N PHE A 27 22.15 -4.50 7.34
CA PHE A 27 23.11 -4.91 8.35
C PHE A 27 23.30 -3.80 9.40
N LEU A 28 23.31 -4.19 10.68
CA LEU A 28 23.58 -3.31 11.82
C LEU A 28 24.72 -3.92 12.65
N GLU A 29 25.68 -3.11 13.08
CA GLU A 29 26.79 -3.57 13.95
C GLU A 29 26.28 -4.10 15.30
N ASN A 30 25.25 -3.42 15.84
CA ASN A 30 24.56 -3.81 17.06
C ASN A 30 23.07 -4.01 16.75
N PRO A 31 22.67 -5.16 16.18
CA PRO A 31 21.29 -5.38 15.80
C PRO A 31 20.43 -5.58 17.06
N PRO A 32 19.17 -5.08 17.07
CA PRO A 32 18.24 -5.41 18.13
C PRO A 32 17.95 -6.91 18.12
N LYS A 33 17.66 -7.49 19.29
CA LYS A 33 17.38 -8.93 19.40
C LYS A 33 16.16 -9.37 18.58
N ARG A 34 15.16 -8.51 18.49
CA ARG A 34 13.86 -8.79 17.86
C ARG A 34 13.55 -7.80 16.75
N LEU A 35 12.85 -8.28 15.73
CA LEU A 35 12.34 -7.44 14.63
C LEU A 35 11.43 -6.31 15.14
N LEU A 36 10.58 -6.58 16.14
CA LEU A 36 9.70 -5.58 16.74
C LEU A 36 10.46 -4.32 17.18
N ASN A 37 11.57 -4.48 17.88
CA ASN A 37 12.38 -3.35 18.37
C ASN A 37 12.92 -2.52 17.20
N TYR A 38 13.44 -3.18 16.16
CA TYR A 38 13.87 -2.49 14.95
C TYR A 38 12.73 -1.68 14.31
N LEU A 39 11.53 -2.26 14.19
CA LEU A 39 10.38 -1.58 13.59
C LEU A 39 9.91 -0.36 14.39
N CYS A 40 9.91 -0.45 15.72
CA CYS A 40 9.60 0.68 16.59
C CYS A 40 10.61 1.82 16.41
N ASP A 41 11.90 1.50 16.36
CA ASP A 41 12.96 2.50 16.23
C ASP A 41 13.00 3.13 14.82
N HIS A 42 12.79 2.31 13.78
CA HIS A 42 12.83 2.75 12.39
C HIS A 42 11.58 3.54 11.98
N PHE A 43 10.43 3.26 12.61
CA PHE A 43 9.17 3.96 12.36
C PHE A 43 8.61 4.60 13.64
N PRO A 44 9.26 5.65 14.19
CA PRO A 44 8.92 6.22 15.49
C PRO A 44 7.54 6.91 15.53
N HIS A 45 6.93 7.15 14.37
CA HIS A 45 5.57 7.68 14.26
C HIS A 45 4.49 6.61 14.46
N ILE A 46 4.87 5.33 14.50
CA ILE A 46 3.99 4.20 14.79
C ILE A 46 4.30 3.70 16.20
N SER A 47 3.28 3.64 17.05
CA SER A 47 3.48 3.20 18.43
C SER A 47 3.88 1.72 18.51
N ALA A 48 4.61 1.34 19.57
CA ALA A 48 4.95 -0.07 19.81
C ALA A 48 3.71 -0.96 19.90
N LYS A 49 2.62 -0.45 20.50
CA LYS A 49 1.34 -1.17 20.59
C LYS A 49 0.74 -1.44 19.22
N GLU A 50 0.82 -0.49 18.28
CA GLU A 50 0.37 -0.72 16.90
C GLU A 50 1.22 -1.77 16.18
N TRP A 51 2.54 -1.77 16.37
CA TRP A 51 3.38 -2.82 15.80
C TRP A 51 3.06 -4.19 16.38
N GLN A 52 2.86 -4.29 17.70
CA GLN A 52 2.44 -5.52 18.36
C GLN A 52 1.12 -6.04 17.78
N GLN A 53 0.13 -5.15 17.62
CA GLN A 53 -1.15 -5.51 17.00
C GLN A 53 -0.95 -6.06 15.57
N ARG A 54 -0.06 -5.47 14.76
CA ARG A 54 0.23 -6.00 13.41
C ARG A 54 0.84 -7.40 13.42
N PHE A 55 1.64 -7.73 14.43
CA PHE A 55 2.13 -9.10 14.61
C PHE A 55 0.99 -10.05 14.99
N GLU A 56 0.13 -9.66 15.93
CA GLU A 56 -1.03 -10.43 16.37
C GLU A 56 -2.02 -10.69 15.21
N ASP A 57 -2.27 -9.66 14.39
CA ASP A 57 -3.15 -9.69 13.23
C ASP A 57 -2.51 -10.38 12.01
N GLN A 58 -1.29 -10.92 12.15
CA GLN A 58 -0.57 -11.63 11.08
C GLN A 58 -0.38 -10.77 9.81
N LEU A 59 -0.08 -9.48 10.03
CA LEU A 59 0.09 -8.47 8.98
C LEU A 59 1.56 -8.25 8.58
N ILE A 60 2.48 -9.04 9.09
CA ILE A 60 3.92 -8.95 8.81
C ILE A 60 4.39 -10.28 8.24
N LEU A 61 5.01 -10.23 7.07
CA LEU A 61 5.43 -11.40 6.29
C LEU A 61 6.91 -11.31 5.91
N ASP A 62 7.56 -12.46 5.73
CA ASP A 62 8.88 -12.53 5.10
C ASP A 62 8.82 -12.50 3.56
N MET A 63 9.97 -12.66 2.91
CA MET A 63 10.09 -12.69 1.45
C MET A 63 9.46 -13.93 0.78
N GLN A 64 9.13 -14.95 1.56
CA GLN A 64 8.46 -16.17 1.11
C GLN A 64 6.95 -16.09 1.38
N GLY A 65 6.45 -15.00 1.97
CA GLY A 65 5.06 -14.81 2.33
C GLY A 65 4.66 -15.51 3.64
N GLN A 66 5.62 -16.00 4.43
CA GLN A 66 5.34 -16.61 5.73
C GLN A 66 5.13 -15.52 6.79
N ILE A 67 4.19 -15.77 7.71
CA ILE A 67 3.87 -14.85 8.79
C ILE A 67 5.01 -14.82 9.80
N LEU A 68 5.45 -13.62 10.15
CA LEU A 68 6.43 -13.38 11.20
C LEU A 68 5.72 -13.14 12.53
N LEU A 69 6.19 -13.79 13.59
CA LEU A 69 5.67 -13.65 14.95
C LEU A 69 6.37 -12.53 15.71
N ILE A 70 5.74 -12.06 16.80
CA ILE A 70 6.21 -10.93 17.61
C ILE A 70 7.62 -11.13 18.22
N ASP A 71 8.00 -12.38 18.46
CA ASP A 71 9.29 -12.77 19.03
C ASP A 71 10.35 -13.07 17.96
N HIS A 72 10.02 -12.94 16.67
CA HIS A 72 10.92 -13.24 15.57
C HIS A 72 12.22 -12.42 15.68
N PRO A 73 13.40 -13.07 15.54
CA PRO A 73 14.68 -12.39 15.63
C PRO A 73 14.86 -11.39 14.49
N TYR A 74 15.65 -10.35 14.72
CA TYR A 74 16.08 -9.47 13.64
C TYR A 74 17.01 -10.23 12.70
N THR A 75 16.71 -10.23 11.40
CA THR A 75 17.56 -10.83 10.36
C THR A 75 18.01 -9.73 9.41
N ALA A 76 19.32 -9.51 9.33
CA ALA A 76 19.91 -8.48 8.46
C ALA A 76 19.94 -8.90 6.98
N ASN A 77 20.10 -7.91 6.10
CA ASN A 77 20.23 -8.04 4.66
C ASN A 77 19.07 -8.82 4.01
N THR A 78 17.86 -8.63 4.55
CA THR A 78 16.64 -9.23 4.02
C THR A 78 15.57 -8.15 3.85
N HIS A 79 14.42 -8.54 3.34
CA HIS A 79 13.24 -7.69 3.33
C HIS A 79 12.11 -8.37 4.08
N ILE A 80 11.16 -7.55 4.50
CA ILE A 80 9.86 -8.00 5.01
C ILE A 80 8.77 -7.23 4.28
N TYR A 81 7.57 -7.79 4.31
CA TYR A 81 6.36 -7.11 3.93
C TYR A 81 5.52 -6.81 5.16
N TYR A 82 4.85 -5.66 5.19
CA TYR A 82 3.84 -5.37 6.20
C TYR A 82 2.62 -4.69 5.59
N TYR A 83 1.42 -4.99 6.12
CA TYR A 83 0.20 -4.27 5.76
C TYR A 83 -0.02 -3.10 6.71
N ARG A 84 -0.32 -1.94 6.14
CA ARG A 84 -0.82 -0.81 6.92
C ARG A 84 -2.23 -1.12 7.39
N PHE A 85 -2.50 -0.78 8.64
CA PHE A 85 -3.77 -1.06 9.30
C PHE A 85 -4.06 0.03 10.31
N LEU A 86 -5.33 0.42 10.38
CA LEU A 86 -5.91 1.27 11.41
C LEU A 86 -7.04 0.47 12.05
N ALA A 87 -6.97 0.30 13.38
CA ALA A 87 -7.98 -0.46 14.12
C ALA A 87 -9.37 0.20 14.05
N HIS A 88 -9.40 1.54 13.99
CA HIS A 88 -10.63 2.32 13.87
C HIS A 88 -10.42 3.39 12.81
N GLU A 89 -11.09 3.23 11.67
CA GLU A 89 -11.11 4.21 10.60
C GLU A 89 -12.54 4.74 10.44
N ILE A 90 -12.69 6.06 10.32
CA ILE A 90 -14.01 6.70 10.18
C ILE A 90 -14.46 6.53 8.73
N ALA A 91 -15.59 5.86 8.54
CA ALA A 91 -16.20 5.68 7.22
C ALA A 91 -16.54 7.03 6.58
N VAL A 92 -16.16 7.20 5.32
CA VAL A 92 -16.56 8.36 4.52
C VAL A 92 -17.93 8.05 3.90
N PRO A 93 -19.01 8.79 4.26
CA PRO A 93 -20.40 8.39 3.96
C PRO A 93 -20.84 8.64 2.50
N PHE A 94 -19.87 8.81 1.60
CA PHE A 94 -20.11 9.07 0.18
C PHE A 94 -19.39 8.00 -0.64
N GLU A 95 -20.03 7.56 -1.70
CA GLU A 95 -19.46 6.60 -2.63
C GLU A 95 -18.96 7.28 -3.91
N GLU A 96 -17.82 6.80 -4.39
CA GLU A 96 -17.31 7.13 -5.71
C GLU A 96 -18.08 6.41 -6.82
N LYS A 97 -18.06 6.98 -8.02
CA LYS A 97 -18.70 6.36 -9.19
C LYS A 97 -17.70 6.20 -10.33
N ILE A 98 -17.53 4.97 -10.81
CA ILE A 98 -16.78 4.73 -12.05
C ILE A 98 -17.62 5.27 -13.22
N LEU A 99 -17.08 6.29 -13.91
CA LEU A 99 -17.71 6.91 -15.08
C LEU A 99 -17.31 6.23 -16.38
N PHE A 100 -16.08 5.74 -16.45
CA PHE A 100 -15.53 5.05 -17.60
C PHE A 100 -14.42 4.09 -17.18
N GLU A 101 -14.31 2.96 -17.86
CA GLU A 101 -13.24 1.99 -17.68
C GLU A 101 -12.89 1.32 -19.01
N ASN A 102 -11.59 1.16 -19.27
CA ASN A 102 -11.07 0.32 -20.35
C ASN A 102 -9.89 -0.53 -19.84
N ASP A 103 -9.08 -1.09 -20.73
CA ASP A 103 -7.93 -1.93 -20.34
C ASP A 103 -6.81 -1.15 -19.62
N ASP A 104 -6.73 0.16 -19.85
CA ASP A 104 -5.62 1.01 -19.41
C ASP A 104 -5.97 1.93 -18.24
N LEU A 105 -7.21 2.39 -18.19
CA LEU A 105 -7.63 3.52 -17.39
C LEU A 105 -8.98 3.28 -16.73
N ILE A 106 -9.16 3.92 -15.57
CA ILE A 106 -10.46 4.13 -14.93
C ILE A 106 -10.62 5.63 -14.72
N VAL A 107 -11.80 6.15 -15.07
CA VAL A 107 -12.23 7.52 -14.79
C VAL A 107 -13.30 7.45 -13.72
N VAL A 108 -13.08 8.16 -12.62
CA VAL A 108 -13.93 8.06 -11.43
C VAL A 108 -14.39 9.44 -11.01
N ASP A 109 -15.68 9.57 -10.72
CA ASP A 109 -16.24 10.73 -10.02
C ASP A 109 -15.99 10.57 -8.52
N LYS A 110 -15.08 11.39 -7.98
CA LYS A 110 -14.71 11.37 -6.56
C LYS A 110 -15.62 12.33 -5.79
N PRO A 111 -16.26 11.88 -4.71
CA PRO A 111 -17.03 12.77 -3.84
C PRO A 111 -16.13 13.70 -3.01
N HIS A 112 -16.73 14.72 -2.38
CA HIS A 112 -16.04 15.53 -1.38
C HIS A 112 -15.60 14.67 -0.19
N PHE A 113 -14.56 15.11 0.50
CA PHE A 113 -14.00 14.55 1.73
C PHE A 113 -13.29 13.19 1.61
N LEU A 114 -13.41 12.49 0.47
CA LEU A 114 -12.66 11.28 0.20
C LEU A 114 -11.22 11.62 -0.24
N THR A 115 -10.24 11.03 0.45
CA THR A 115 -8.82 11.20 0.10
C THR A 115 -8.45 10.28 -1.08
N ILE A 116 -7.47 10.69 -1.89
CA ILE A 116 -7.06 9.90 -3.07
C ILE A 116 -6.30 8.63 -2.66
N SER A 117 -5.32 8.77 -1.76
CA SER A 117 -4.39 7.71 -1.39
C SER A 117 -4.26 7.61 0.14
N PRO A 118 -3.91 6.42 0.67
CA PRO A 118 -3.70 6.20 2.11
C PRO A 118 -2.77 7.23 2.74
N SER A 119 -3.24 7.90 3.79
CA SER A 119 -2.47 8.88 4.55
C SER A 119 -3.07 9.10 5.95
N GLY A 120 -2.19 9.18 6.97
CA GLY A 120 -2.60 9.48 8.34
C GLY A 120 -3.70 8.55 8.86
N GLN A 121 -4.89 9.12 9.07
CA GLN A 121 -6.06 8.44 9.64
C GLN A 121 -6.91 7.68 8.61
N TYR A 122 -6.51 7.68 7.33
CA TYR A 122 -7.27 6.98 6.28
C TYR A 122 -6.38 5.98 5.52
N ILE A 123 -6.78 4.72 5.52
CA ILE A 123 -6.19 3.62 4.75
C ILE A 123 -7.27 3.03 3.84
N GLN A 124 -8.31 2.42 4.42
CA GLN A 124 -9.40 1.75 3.69
C GLN A 124 -10.34 2.74 3.02
N GLU A 125 -10.62 3.86 3.68
CA GLU A 125 -11.54 4.91 3.26
C GLU A 125 -10.84 5.93 2.35
N THR A 126 -10.03 5.41 1.43
CA THR A 126 -9.39 6.20 0.38
C THR A 126 -9.87 5.71 -0.98
N LEU A 127 -9.98 6.64 -1.93
CA LEU A 127 -10.46 6.33 -3.28
C LEU A 127 -9.65 5.20 -3.92
N LEU A 128 -8.32 5.25 -3.80
CA LEU A 128 -7.44 4.22 -4.33
C LEU A 128 -7.74 2.84 -3.73
N VAL A 129 -7.88 2.73 -2.40
CA VAL A 129 -8.06 1.44 -1.73
C VAL A 129 -9.44 0.86 -2.00
N ARG A 130 -10.49 1.69 -2.00
CA ARG A 130 -11.83 1.27 -2.41
C ARG A 130 -11.86 0.76 -3.85
N LEU A 131 -11.27 1.51 -4.80
CA LEU A 131 -11.19 1.08 -6.20
C LEU A 131 -10.37 -0.20 -6.38
N LYS A 132 -9.24 -0.32 -5.67
CA LYS A 132 -8.45 -1.56 -5.64
C LYS A 132 -9.29 -2.74 -5.16
N LYS A 133 -10.06 -2.56 -4.09
CA LYS A 133 -10.95 -3.58 -3.54
C LYS A 133 -12.05 -3.99 -4.53
N THR A 134 -12.73 -3.02 -5.14
CA THR A 134 -13.86 -3.28 -6.05
C THR A 134 -13.44 -3.87 -7.39
N THR A 135 -12.29 -3.43 -7.93
CA THR A 135 -11.77 -3.92 -9.23
C THR A 135 -10.82 -5.11 -9.10
N ASN A 136 -10.42 -5.46 -7.88
CA ASN A 136 -9.40 -6.46 -7.58
C ASN A 136 -8.07 -6.24 -8.33
N ASN A 137 -7.69 -4.98 -8.56
CA ASN A 137 -6.48 -4.62 -9.30
C ASN A 137 -5.42 -3.97 -8.39
N PRO A 138 -4.36 -4.67 -7.96
CA PRO A 138 -3.33 -4.12 -7.09
C PRO A 138 -2.43 -3.06 -7.77
N ASP A 139 -2.43 -3.01 -9.11
CA ASP A 139 -1.59 -2.12 -9.91
C ASP A 139 -2.23 -0.74 -10.16
N LEU A 140 -3.48 -0.54 -9.71
CA LEU A 140 -4.14 0.75 -9.80
C LEU A 140 -3.29 1.84 -9.14
N THR A 141 -3.09 2.93 -9.88
CA THR A 141 -2.39 4.11 -9.38
C THR A 141 -3.09 5.38 -9.87
N PRO A 142 -3.27 6.39 -8.99
CA PRO A 142 -3.83 7.67 -9.42
C PRO A 142 -2.86 8.36 -10.39
N ILE A 143 -3.39 8.94 -11.45
CA ILE A 143 -2.61 9.69 -12.44
C ILE A 143 -2.40 11.13 -11.97
N HIS A 144 -3.41 11.71 -11.34
CA HIS A 144 -3.37 13.01 -10.68
C HIS A 144 -4.12 12.94 -9.34
N ARG A 145 -4.04 14.01 -8.56
CA ARG A 145 -4.73 14.11 -7.26
C ARG A 145 -5.67 15.29 -7.25
N LEU A 146 -6.76 15.15 -6.52
CA LEU A 146 -7.58 16.24 -6.02
C LEU A 146 -7.40 16.31 -4.51
N ASP A 147 -7.52 17.51 -3.95
CA ASP A 147 -7.55 17.67 -2.50
C ASP A 147 -8.78 17.00 -1.91
N ARG A 148 -8.69 16.68 -0.62
CA ARG A 148 -9.72 15.93 0.10
C ARG A 148 -11.07 16.64 0.01
N GLU A 149 -11.07 17.96 0.17
CA GLU A 149 -12.24 18.82 0.16
C GLU A 149 -12.85 19.02 -1.24
N THR A 150 -12.14 18.63 -2.31
CA THR A 150 -12.54 18.88 -3.70
C THR A 150 -13.21 17.64 -4.30
N ALA A 151 -14.44 17.76 -4.80
CA ALA A 151 -15.07 16.72 -5.62
C ALA A 151 -14.68 16.89 -7.09
N GLY A 152 -14.76 15.81 -7.85
CA GLY A 152 -14.56 15.86 -9.30
C GLY A 152 -13.93 14.60 -9.87
N ILE A 153 -13.61 14.68 -11.15
CA ILE A 153 -13.11 13.55 -11.93
C ILE A 153 -11.66 13.27 -11.58
N VAL A 154 -11.34 11.99 -11.33
CA VAL A 154 -9.99 11.48 -11.11
C VAL A 154 -9.72 10.31 -12.04
N LEU A 155 -8.55 10.34 -12.69
CA LEU A 155 -8.09 9.25 -13.53
C LEU A 155 -7.12 8.33 -12.79
N PHE A 156 -7.29 7.02 -12.97
CA PHE A 156 -6.40 5.98 -12.49
C PHE A 156 -5.84 5.17 -13.66
N SER A 157 -4.55 4.85 -13.60
CA SER A 157 -3.91 3.88 -14.49
C SER A 157 -4.09 2.47 -13.92
N LYS A 158 -4.59 1.55 -14.73
CA LYS A 158 -4.75 0.12 -14.38
C LYS A 158 -3.48 -0.69 -14.54
N ARG A 159 -2.54 -0.21 -15.36
CA ARG A 159 -1.34 -0.94 -15.77
C ARG A 159 -0.07 -0.14 -15.46
N PRO A 160 0.98 -0.77 -14.90
CA PRO A 160 2.25 -0.09 -14.65
C PRO A 160 2.92 0.41 -15.94
N GLN A 161 2.75 -0.31 -17.06
CA GLN A 161 3.41 -0.02 -18.33
C GLN A 161 2.93 1.28 -18.98
N THR A 162 1.64 1.61 -18.83
CA THR A 162 1.04 2.79 -19.46
C THR A 162 0.95 4.00 -18.53
N ARG A 163 1.17 3.80 -17.23
CA ARG A 163 1.16 4.86 -16.20
C ARG A 163 1.97 6.10 -16.58
N GLY A 164 3.21 5.92 -17.02
CA GLY A 164 4.13 7.03 -17.32
C GLY A 164 3.70 7.85 -18.54
N ILE A 165 2.93 7.27 -19.46
CA ILE A 165 2.41 7.96 -20.65
C ILE A 165 1.29 8.90 -20.20
N TYR A 166 0.30 8.37 -19.47
CA TYR A 166 -0.85 9.15 -19.03
C TYR A 166 -0.51 10.24 -18.01
N GLN A 167 0.44 9.99 -17.11
CA GLN A 167 0.94 11.02 -16.20
C GLN A 167 1.53 12.23 -16.92
N LYS A 168 2.29 12.00 -18.01
CA LYS A 168 2.87 13.09 -18.82
C LYS A 168 1.80 13.87 -19.58
N CYS A 169 0.78 13.22 -20.13
CA CYS A 169 -0.29 13.89 -20.87
C CYS A 169 -1.03 14.93 -20.02
N LEU A 170 -1.27 14.66 -18.74
CA LEU A 170 -1.96 15.58 -17.84
C LEU A 170 -1.06 16.65 -17.20
N GLN A 171 0.27 16.46 -17.24
CA GLN A 171 1.24 17.48 -16.78
C GLN A 171 1.42 18.64 -17.77
N ILE A 172 1.04 18.47 -19.04
CA ILE A 172 1.20 19.50 -20.08
C ILE A 172 0.04 20.52 -20.07
N VAL A 173 -1.02 20.26 -19.28
CA VAL A 173 -2.27 21.05 -19.27
C VAL A 173 -2.46 21.83 -17.95
N LEU A 174 -1.52 21.75 -17.00
CA LEU A 174 -1.50 22.51 -15.74
C LEU A 174 -0.21 23.33 -15.64
#